data_AF-A0A7S1ANC2-F1
#
_entry.id   AF-A0A7S1ANC2-F1
#
_cell.length_a   1.000
_cell.length_b   1.000
_cell.length_c   1.000
_cell.angle_alpha   90.00
_cell.angle_beta   90.00
_cell.angle_gamma   90.00
#
_symmetry.space_group_name_H-M   'P 1'
#
loop_
_entity.id
_entity.type
_entity.pdbx_description
1 polymer ?
#
loop_
_entity_poly.entity_id
_entity_poly.type
_entity_poly.pdbx_seq_one_letter_code
_entity_poly.pdbx_strand_id
1 'polypeptide(L)'
;AQTLRCEHFVSSTAAIHSMKFATAIFACAFLSDVSGLMLRNSGTDVDQNRPVSRIVSLLKHMLEELDKDAAADEEAYNKMSCWCGKNEKTKTQAAADADARISELTASVEQRTASSARLSTEIENAKAELASNQETLAAAAALRQKQLAQFNDEEKELLQSIQALGAAIIVLEKHHNSAGLLQIQGDDHLSGVIAAIQQAAQKHSFLLQGVLTHQQKQLISFLVANRQGYAPQSGEVFGILKQMKETFESNLNDSQKEELRNKKAYDGVQATKQEMIELGQKEINDK
;
A
#
# COMPACT_ATOMS: atom_id res chain seq x y z
N ALA A 1 -58.70 -36.01 -13.61
CA ALA A 1 -59.76 -35.04 -14.00
C ALA A 1 -59.65 -33.70 -13.26
N GLN A 2 -59.32 -33.66 -11.96
CA GLN A 2 -59.15 -32.40 -11.21
C GLN A 2 -57.90 -31.58 -11.59
N THR A 3 -56.83 -32.22 -12.06
CA THR A 3 -55.58 -31.53 -12.48
C THR A 3 -55.75 -30.66 -13.73
N LEU A 4 -56.59 -31.07 -14.69
CA LEU A 4 -56.88 -30.32 -15.92
C LEU A 4 -57.74 -29.07 -15.68
N ARG A 5 -58.52 -29.03 -14.59
CA ARG A 5 -59.42 -27.90 -14.26
C ARG A 5 -58.66 -26.71 -13.62
N CYS A 6 -57.47 -26.97 -13.03
CA CYS A 6 -56.57 -25.92 -12.53
C CYS A 6 -55.87 -25.14 -13.66
N GLU A 7 -55.46 -25.80 -14.76
CA GLU A 7 -54.74 -25.14 -15.87
C GLU A 7 -55.65 -24.19 -16.68
N HIS A 8 -56.92 -24.54 -16.89
CA HIS A 8 -57.86 -23.70 -17.65
C HIS A 8 -58.25 -22.39 -16.95
N PHE A 9 -58.23 -22.32 -15.61
CA PHE A 9 -58.59 -21.11 -14.87
C PHE A 9 -57.44 -20.09 -14.78
N VAL A 10 -56.18 -20.55 -14.88
CA VAL A 10 -54.97 -19.69 -14.84
C VAL A 10 -54.77 -18.93 -16.16
N SER A 11 -55.18 -19.49 -17.30
CA SER A 11 -55.03 -18.81 -18.61
C SER A 11 -55.95 -17.58 -18.76
N SER A 12 -57.14 -17.60 -18.12
CA SER A 12 -58.12 -16.51 -18.27
C SER A 12 -57.82 -15.26 -17.44
N THR A 13 -57.05 -15.38 -16.35
CA THR A 13 -56.75 -14.26 -15.42
C THR A 13 -55.47 -13.49 -15.75
N ALA A 14 -54.60 -14.02 -16.62
CA ALA A 14 -53.39 -13.32 -17.05
C ALA A 14 -53.65 -12.17 -18.07
N ALA A 15 -54.84 -12.12 -18.69
CA ALA A 15 -55.14 -11.16 -19.75
C ALA A 15 -55.80 -9.84 -19.28
N ILE A 16 -56.12 -9.67 -17.99
CA ILE A 16 -56.94 -8.53 -17.51
C ILE A 16 -56.11 -7.46 -16.76
N HIS A 17 -54.81 -7.67 -16.54
CA HIS A 17 -53.99 -6.77 -15.69
C HIS A 17 -53.28 -5.60 -16.41
N SER A 18 -53.60 -5.29 -17.67
CA SER A 18 -52.90 -4.25 -18.45
C SER A 18 -53.71 -2.99 -18.78
N MET A 19 -54.86 -2.76 -18.14
CA MET A 19 -55.61 -1.52 -18.41
C MET A 19 -56.40 -1.03 -17.18
N LYS A 20 -56.17 0.25 -16.86
CA LYS A 20 -56.92 1.14 -15.94
C LYS A 20 -56.30 1.34 -14.54
N PHE A 21 -55.29 2.21 -14.51
CA PHE A 21 -55.00 3.07 -13.36
C PHE A 21 -54.89 4.52 -13.86
N ALA A 22 -56.03 5.21 -13.94
CA ALA A 22 -56.08 6.67 -13.95
C ALA A 22 -57.51 7.12 -13.65
N THR A 23 -57.63 8.14 -12.79
CA THR A 23 -58.81 8.94 -12.44
C THR A 23 -59.75 8.40 -11.34
N ALA A 24 -59.55 8.91 -10.12
CA ALA A 24 -60.62 9.23 -9.17
C ALA A 24 -60.04 10.05 -7.98
N ILE A 25 -60.01 11.37 -8.12
CA ILE A 25 -59.87 12.32 -7.00
C ILE A 25 -61.23 13.02 -6.84
N PHE A 26 -61.87 12.68 -5.72
CA PHE A 26 -62.50 13.59 -4.77
C PHE A 26 -63.47 14.69 -5.28
N ALA A 27 -64.77 14.44 -5.13
CA ALA A 27 -65.76 15.50 -4.93
C ALA A 27 -66.97 14.94 -4.16
N CYS A 28 -66.90 14.97 -2.83
CA CYS A 28 -68.04 14.85 -1.93
C CYS A 28 -68.45 16.27 -1.51
N ALA A 29 -69.57 16.77 -2.03
CA ALA A 29 -70.38 17.82 -1.42
C ALA A 29 -71.72 17.88 -2.17
N PHE A 30 -72.82 17.50 -1.51
CA PHE A 30 -74.00 18.33 -1.28
C PHE A 30 -75.14 17.47 -0.69
N LEU A 31 -75.64 17.96 0.45
CA LEU A 31 -76.75 17.48 1.27
C LEU A 31 -78.10 17.94 0.70
N SER A 32 -79.18 17.14 0.84
CA SER A 32 -80.47 17.56 1.45
C SER A 32 -81.61 16.54 1.22
N ASP A 33 -82.20 16.07 2.34
CA ASP A 33 -83.61 15.72 2.68
C ASP A 33 -84.62 15.23 1.61
N VAL A 34 -85.31 14.08 1.72
CA VAL A 34 -86.25 13.50 2.73
C VAL A 34 -87.76 13.75 2.42
N SER A 35 -88.52 12.64 2.43
CA SER A 35 -89.96 12.44 2.77
C SER A 35 -91.09 12.41 1.71
N GLY A 36 -91.92 11.36 1.83
CA GLY A 36 -93.31 11.23 1.34
C GLY A 36 -93.62 9.83 0.75
N LEU A 37 -93.98 8.78 1.51
CA LEU A 37 -95.21 8.46 2.26
C LEU A 37 -96.40 7.91 1.41
N MET A 38 -96.63 6.57 1.54
CA MET A 38 -97.89 5.80 1.66
C MET A 38 -98.73 5.24 0.47
N LEU A 39 -99.07 3.95 0.68
CA LEU A 39 -100.33 3.19 0.51
C LEU A 39 -100.87 2.66 -0.86
N ARG A 40 -100.76 1.32 -1.03
CA ARG A 40 -101.82 0.26 -1.00
C ARG A 40 -103.05 0.39 -1.94
N ASN A 41 -103.30 -0.61 -2.81
CA ASN A 41 -104.17 -1.78 -2.54
C ASN A 41 -104.54 -2.61 -3.81
N SER A 42 -104.56 -3.94 -3.62
CA SER A 42 -105.44 -5.00 -4.17
C SER A 42 -105.74 -5.14 -5.67
N GLY A 43 -105.39 -6.33 -6.19
CA GLY A 43 -106.08 -7.01 -7.28
C GLY A 43 -106.00 -8.51 -7.05
N THR A 44 -107.09 -9.09 -6.58
CA THR A 44 -107.30 -10.52 -6.32
C THR A 44 -107.25 -11.33 -7.60
N ASP A 45 -106.53 -12.45 -7.62
CA ASP A 45 -107.06 -13.64 -8.29
C ASP A 45 -106.57 -14.91 -7.58
N VAL A 46 -107.55 -15.63 -7.02
CA VAL A 46 -107.38 -16.90 -6.35
C VAL A 46 -107.73 -17.94 -7.40
N ASP A 47 -106.71 -18.45 -8.09
CA ASP A 47 -106.89 -19.67 -8.88
C ASP A 47 -105.92 -20.77 -8.42
N GLN A 48 -106.54 -21.86 -7.99
CA GLN A 48 -105.99 -23.17 -7.62
C GLN A 48 -104.82 -23.22 -6.61
N ASN A 49 -105.10 -22.71 -5.42
CA ASN A 49 -104.40 -23.09 -4.20
C ASN A 49 -104.73 -24.54 -3.81
N ARG A 50 -104.02 -25.54 -4.36
CA ARG A 50 -103.83 -26.81 -3.64
C ARG A 50 -102.66 -26.56 -2.68
N PRO A 51 -102.87 -26.55 -1.34
CA PRO A 51 -101.78 -26.32 -0.38
C PRO A 51 -100.61 -27.28 -0.61
N VAL A 52 -100.91 -28.50 -1.06
CA VAL A 52 -99.93 -29.53 -1.41
C VAL A 52 -99.12 -29.19 -2.67
N SER A 53 -99.68 -28.55 -3.71
CA SER A 53 -98.91 -28.22 -4.92
C SER A 53 -97.93 -27.06 -4.68
N ARG A 54 -98.27 -26.09 -3.81
CA ARG A 54 -97.37 -25.01 -3.36
C ARG A 54 -96.21 -25.55 -2.53
N ILE A 55 -96.47 -26.51 -1.65
CA ILE A 55 -95.42 -27.20 -0.88
C ILE A 55 -94.51 -28.00 -1.81
N VAL A 56 -95.06 -28.69 -2.82
CA VAL A 56 -94.27 -29.44 -3.81
C VAL A 56 -93.46 -28.50 -4.71
N SER A 57 -93.98 -27.33 -5.12
CA SER A 57 -93.20 -26.35 -5.88
C SER A 57 -92.11 -25.70 -5.04
N LEU A 58 -92.37 -25.40 -3.76
CA LEU A 58 -91.37 -24.90 -2.82
C LEU A 58 -90.25 -25.92 -2.59
N LEU A 59 -90.60 -27.19 -2.35
CA LEU A 59 -89.62 -28.27 -2.20
C LEU A 59 -88.79 -28.49 -3.47
N LYS A 60 -89.37 -28.36 -4.66
CA LYS A 60 -88.61 -28.40 -5.93
C LYS A 60 -87.69 -27.18 -6.11
N HIS A 61 -88.12 -25.99 -5.72
CA HIS A 61 -87.30 -24.79 -5.77
C HIS A 61 -86.13 -24.86 -4.79
N MET A 62 -86.39 -25.36 -3.57
CA MET A 62 -85.33 -25.63 -2.59
C MET A 62 -84.37 -26.72 -3.09
N LEU A 63 -84.85 -27.74 -3.82
CA LEU A 63 -83.99 -28.74 -4.44
C LEU A 63 -83.07 -28.10 -5.51
N GLU A 64 -83.62 -27.28 -6.41
CA GLU A 64 -82.82 -26.58 -7.44
C GLU A 64 -81.84 -25.57 -6.85
N GLU A 65 -82.20 -24.88 -5.76
CA GLU A 65 -81.33 -23.97 -5.03
C GLU A 65 -80.19 -24.74 -4.36
N LEU A 66 -80.50 -25.89 -3.74
CA LEU A 66 -79.52 -26.77 -3.11
C LEU A 66 -78.55 -27.40 -4.13
N ASP A 67 -79.01 -27.73 -5.34
CA ASP A 67 -78.15 -28.18 -6.44
C ASP A 67 -77.24 -27.05 -6.97
N LYS A 68 -77.72 -25.82 -7.04
CA LYS A 68 -76.91 -24.65 -7.41
C LYS A 68 -75.87 -24.32 -6.36
N ASP A 69 -76.25 -24.35 -5.08
CA ASP A 69 -75.35 -24.13 -3.95
C ASP A 69 -74.28 -25.22 -3.90
N ALA A 70 -74.66 -26.49 -4.11
CA ALA A 70 -73.70 -27.60 -4.18
C ALA A 70 -72.68 -27.42 -5.32
N ALA A 71 -73.12 -26.98 -6.50
CA ALA A 71 -72.23 -26.71 -7.63
C ALA A 71 -71.30 -25.50 -7.37
N ALA A 72 -71.83 -24.43 -6.75
CA ALA A 72 -71.06 -23.25 -6.38
C ALA A 72 -70.00 -23.56 -5.32
N ASP A 73 -70.35 -24.36 -4.31
CA ASP A 73 -69.44 -24.82 -3.26
C ASP A 73 -68.35 -25.73 -3.82
N GLU A 74 -68.68 -26.63 -4.75
CA GLU A 74 -67.68 -27.48 -5.41
C GLU A 74 -66.68 -26.64 -6.22
N GLU A 75 -67.15 -25.61 -6.93
CA GLU A 75 -66.27 -24.70 -7.68
C GLU A 75 -65.39 -23.85 -6.73
N ALA A 76 -65.97 -23.31 -5.66
CA ALA A 76 -65.24 -22.53 -4.66
C ALA A 76 -64.17 -23.37 -3.96
N TYR A 77 -64.51 -24.60 -3.56
CA TYR A 77 -63.57 -25.54 -2.96
C TYR A 77 -62.42 -25.91 -3.90
N ASN A 78 -62.72 -26.20 -5.17
CA ASN A 78 -61.70 -26.51 -6.17
C ASN A 78 -60.75 -25.32 -6.39
N LYS A 79 -61.26 -24.08 -6.47
CA LYS A 79 -60.43 -22.86 -6.58
C LYS A 79 -59.55 -22.65 -5.35
N MET A 80 -60.13 -22.80 -4.16
CA MET A 80 -59.39 -22.67 -2.90
C MET A 80 -58.29 -23.71 -2.79
N SER A 81 -58.58 -24.98 -3.08
CA SER A 81 -57.61 -26.07 -3.07
C SER A 81 -56.47 -25.83 -4.07
N CYS A 82 -56.79 -25.38 -5.29
CA CYS A 82 -55.80 -25.02 -6.30
C CYS A 82 -54.92 -23.84 -5.85
N TRP A 83 -55.52 -22.82 -5.25
CA TRP A 83 -54.81 -21.66 -4.72
C TRP A 83 -53.89 -22.04 -3.56
N CYS A 84 -54.36 -22.85 -2.61
CA CYS A 84 -53.56 -23.38 -1.51
C CYS A 84 -52.38 -24.19 -2.04
N GLY A 85 -52.61 -25.16 -2.93
CA GLY A 85 -51.54 -26.01 -3.46
C GLY A 85 -50.50 -25.24 -4.30
N LYS A 86 -50.90 -24.18 -5.03
CA LYS A 86 -49.95 -23.33 -5.76
C LYS A 86 -49.18 -22.40 -4.82
N ASN A 87 -49.86 -21.73 -3.89
CA ASN A 87 -49.21 -20.82 -2.95
C ASN A 87 -48.25 -21.57 -2.03
N GLU A 88 -48.67 -22.73 -1.50
CA GLU A 88 -47.81 -23.59 -0.69
C GLU A 88 -46.51 -23.91 -1.43
N LYS A 89 -46.59 -24.38 -2.69
CA LYS A 89 -45.39 -24.64 -3.50
C LYS A 89 -44.51 -23.40 -3.67
N THR A 90 -45.10 -22.27 -4.06
CA THR A 90 -44.33 -21.03 -4.28
C THR A 90 -43.71 -20.47 -3.00
N LYS A 91 -44.41 -20.58 -1.86
CA LYS A 91 -43.91 -20.10 -0.56
C LYS A 91 -42.85 -21.01 0.02
N THR A 92 -43.00 -22.33 -0.10
CA THR A 92 -41.98 -23.29 0.28
C THR A 92 -40.71 -23.13 -0.56
N GLN A 93 -40.86 -22.93 -1.88
CA GLN A 93 -39.71 -22.64 -2.75
C GLN A 93 -39.06 -21.30 -2.40
N ALA A 94 -39.85 -20.24 -2.20
CA ALA A 94 -39.32 -18.94 -1.79
C ALA A 94 -38.60 -18.98 -0.42
N ALA A 95 -39.09 -19.80 0.52
CA ALA A 95 -38.42 -20.03 1.81
C ALA A 95 -37.09 -20.75 1.62
N ALA A 96 -37.05 -21.82 0.82
CA ALA A 96 -35.81 -22.54 0.52
C ALA A 96 -34.78 -21.65 -0.20
N ASP A 97 -35.22 -20.83 -1.16
CA ASP A 97 -34.35 -19.86 -1.86
C ASP A 97 -33.84 -18.78 -0.89
N ALA A 98 -34.67 -18.32 0.04
CA ALA A 98 -34.27 -17.36 1.07
C ALA A 98 -33.25 -17.97 2.04
N ASP A 99 -33.46 -19.20 2.50
CA ASP A 99 -32.52 -19.91 3.38
C ASP A 99 -31.17 -20.14 2.70
N ALA A 100 -31.17 -20.54 1.42
CA ALA A 100 -29.94 -20.68 0.63
C ALA A 100 -29.19 -19.34 0.52
N ARG A 101 -29.91 -18.25 0.25
CA ARG A 101 -29.33 -16.90 0.15
C ARG A 101 -28.83 -16.36 1.48
N ILE A 102 -29.50 -16.67 2.59
CA ILE A 102 -29.02 -16.35 3.95
C ILE A 102 -27.70 -17.07 4.21
N SER A 103 -27.61 -18.36 3.85
CA SER A 103 -26.38 -19.13 4.00
C SER A 103 -25.23 -18.55 3.17
N GLU A 104 -25.47 -18.19 1.91
CA GLU A 104 -24.46 -17.57 1.03
C GLU A 104 -23.99 -16.21 1.57
N LEU A 105 -24.93 -15.35 1.97
CA LEU A 105 -24.61 -14.03 2.52
C LEU A 105 -23.82 -14.16 3.83
N THR A 106 -24.17 -15.12 4.68
CA THR A 106 -23.44 -15.38 5.93
C THR A 106 -21.98 -15.79 5.64
N ALA A 107 -21.77 -16.73 4.70
CA ALA A 107 -20.43 -17.12 4.28
C ALA A 107 -19.63 -15.94 3.68
N SER A 108 -20.28 -15.06 2.90
CA SER A 108 -19.64 -13.86 2.35
C SER A 108 -19.25 -12.86 3.44
N VAL A 109 -20.11 -12.66 4.46
CA VAL A 109 -19.82 -11.81 5.62
C VAL A 109 -18.61 -12.34 6.39
N GLU A 110 -18.55 -13.64 6.66
CA GLU A 110 -17.41 -14.28 7.34
C GLU A 110 -16.12 -14.11 6.53
N GLN A 111 -16.15 -14.38 5.22
CA GLN A 111 -14.99 -14.21 4.33
C GLN A 111 -14.51 -12.76 4.31
N ARG A 112 -15.42 -11.78 4.20
CA ARG A 112 -15.06 -10.35 4.18
C ARG A 112 -14.53 -9.89 5.53
N THR A 113 -15.09 -10.39 6.63
CA THR A 113 -14.60 -10.09 7.99
C THR A 113 -13.19 -10.64 8.20
N ALA A 114 -12.93 -11.88 7.79
CA ALA A 114 -11.58 -12.48 7.83
C ALA A 114 -10.59 -11.70 6.94
N SER A 115 -11.03 -11.30 5.74
CA SER A 115 -10.21 -10.50 4.83
C SER A 115 -9.90 -9.12 5.40
N SER A 116 -10.86 -8.46 6.04
CA SER A 116 -10.67 -7.17 6.71
C SER A 116 -9.66 -7.27 7.86
N ALA A 117 -9.74 -8.30 8.69
CA ALA A 117 -8.79 -8.51 9.79
C ALA A 117 -7.36 -8.79 9.26
N ARG A 118 -7.25 -9.60 8.20
CA ARG A 118 -5.98 -9.86 7.52
C ARG A 118 -5.38 -8.59 6.94
N LEU A 119 -6.14 -7.85 6.13
CA LEU A 119 -5.69 -6.60 5.51
C LEU A 119 -5.28 -5.55 6.55
N SER A 120 -6.04 -5.42 7.65
CA SER A 120 -5.67 -4.52 8.74
C SER A 120 -4.31 -4.87 9.35
N THR A 121 -4.00 -6.15 9.52
CA THR A 121 -2.71 -6.59 10.07
C THR A 121 -1.57 -6.36 9.07
N GLU A 122 -1.82 -6.66 7.78
CA GLU A 122 -0.86 -6.41 6.72
C GLU A 122 -0.56 -4.91 6.54
N ILE A 123 -1.55 -4.03 6.68
CA ILE A 123 -1.36 -2.57 6.65
C ILE A 123 -0.48 -2.11 7.79
N GLU A 124 -0.71 -2.59 9.01
CA GLU A 124 0.11 -2.19 10.17
C GLU A 124 1.56 -2.68 10.04
N ASN A 125 1.77 -3.90 9.53
CA ASN A 125 3.11 -4.41 9.23
C ASN A 125 3.80 -3.57 8.14
N ALA A 126 3.09 -3.26 7.05
CA ALA A 126 3.63 -2.45 5.96
C ALA A 126 3.99 -1.02 6.42
N LYS A 127 3.18 -0.41 7.30
CA LYS A 127 3.51 0.89 7.91
C LYS A 127 4.77 0.82 8.76
N ALA A 128 4.93 -0.24 9.55
CA ALA A 128 6.13 -0.43 10.37
C ALA A 128 7.39 -0.62 9.50
N GLU A 129 7.29 -1.39 8.42
CA GLU A 129 8.37 -1.54 7.45
C GLU A 129 8.71 -0.23 6.74
N LEU A 130 7.70 0.57 6.37
CA LEU A 130 7.89 1.90 5.76
C LEU A 130 8.64 2.84 6.70
N ALA A 131 8.23 2.90 7.98
CA ALA A 131 8.91 3.70 8.99
C ALA A 131 10.37 3.26 9.18
N SER A 132 10.62 1.96 9.29
CA SER A 132 11.98 1.39 9.40
C SER A 132 12.85 1.70 8.17
N ASN A 133 12.28 1.63 6.97
CA ASN A 133 12.98 1.97 5.74
C ASN A 133 13.34 3.46 5.66
N GLN A 134 12.44 4.35 6.08
CA GLN A 134 12.69 5.78 6.16
C GLN A 134 13.79 6.11 7.19
N GLU A 135 13.75 5.49 8.37
CA GLU A 135 14.78 5.65 9.40
C GLU A 135 16.15 5.18 8.89
N THR A 136 16.19 4.01 8.25
CA THR A 136 17.43 3.47 7.67
C THR A 136 18.00 4.38 6.59
N LEU A 137 17.15 4.98 5.75
CA LEU A 137 17.57 5.92 4.71
C LEU A 137 18.14 7.21 5.34
N ALA A 138 17.49 7.75 6.37
CA ALA A 138 17.98 8.91 7.10
C ALA A 138 19.32 8.62 7.80
N ALA A 139 19.46 7.47 8.46
CA ALA A 139 20.69 7.03 9.09
C ALA A 139 21.83 6.84 8.08
N ALA A 140 21.54 6.23 6.92
CA ALA A 140 22.50 6.08 5.82
C ALA A 140 22.94 7.44 5.26
N ALA A 141 22.01 8.40 5.09
CA ALA A 141 22.34 9.74 4.64
C ALA A 141 23.22 10.49 5.64
N ALA A 142 22.93 10.39 6.94
CA ALA A 142 23.74 11.00 7.99
C ALA A 142 25.15 10.39 8.05
N LEU A 143 25.27 9.07 7.91
CA LEU A 143 26.57 8.39 7.84
C LEU A 143 27.35 8.83 6.60
N ARG A 144 26.69 8.92 5.44
CA ARG A 144 27.30 9.35 4.19
C ARG A 144 27.84 10.77 4.27
N GLN A 145 27.11 11.69 4.91
CA GLN A 145 27.58 13.06 5.16
C GLN A 145 28.84 13.08 6.04
N LYS A 146 28.88 12.27 7.11
CA LYS A 146 30.06 12.15 7.98
C LYS A 146 31.26 11.59 7.23
N GLN A 147 31.05 10.53 6.44
CA GLN A 147 32.11 9.92 5.63
C GLN A 147 32.64 10.88 4.55
N LEU A 148 31.76 11.64 3.88
CA LEU A 148 32.16 12.65 2.90
C LEU A 148 33.01 13.75 3.55
N ALA A 149 32.61 14.22 4.73
CA ALA A 149 33.37 15.24 5.46
C ALA A 149 34.75 14.73 5.84
N GLN A 150 34.84 13.52 6.40
CA GLN A 150 36.11 12.88 6.74
C GLN A 150 37.00 12.68 5.51
N PHE A 151 36.43 12.20 4.40
CA PHE A 151 37.15 12.03 3.14
C PHE A 151 37.71 13.36 2.62
N ASN A 152 36.92 14.43 2.60
CA ASN A 152 37.38 15.75 2.12
C ASN A 152 38.50 16.32 3.00
N ASP A 153 38.41 16.13 4.32
CA ASP A 153 39.45 16.56 5.25
C ASP A 153 40.73 15.74 5.04
N GLU A 154 40.64 14.42 4.93
CA GLU A 154 41.77 13.53 4.66
C GLU A 154 42.41 13.81 3.28
N GLU A 155 41.59 14.04 2.25
CA GLU A 155 42.05 14.39 0.90
C GLU A 155 42.85 15.70 0.92
N LYS A 156 42.33 16.72 1.60
CA LYS A 156 43.01 18.01 1.75
C LYS A 156 44.33 17.85 2.51
N GLU A 157 44.34 17.10 3.59
CA GLU A 157 45.56 16.86 4.38
C GLU A 157 46.62 16.09 3.56
N LEU A 158 46.22 15.06 2.81
CA LEU A 158 47.11 14.32 1.92
C LEU A 158 47.68 15.21 0.82
N LEU A 159 46.87 16.07 0.20
CA LEU A 159 47.33 17.03 -0.82
C LEU A 159 48.34 18.02 -0.24
N GLN A 160 48.10 18.55 0.95
CA GLN A 160 49.05 19.44 1.63
C GLN A 160 50.38 18.72 1.93
N SER A 161 50.32 17.47 2.40
CA SER A 161 51.50 16.63 2.64
C SER A 161 52.27 16.32 1.34
N ILE A 162 51.59 16.03 0.24
CA ILE A 162 52.21 15.81 -1.08
C ILE A 162 52.89 17.09 -1.58
N GLN A 163 52.26 18.25 -1.44
CA GLN A 163 52.85 19.54 -1.81
C GLN A 163 54.09 19.86 -0.97
N ALA A 164 54.03 19.62 0.35
CA ALA A 164 55.17 19.80 1.25
C ALA A 164 56.34 18.88 0.89
N LEU A 165 56.08 17.60 0.62
CA LEU A 165 57.10 16.64 0.15
C LEU A 165 57.65 17.03 -1.22
N GLY A 166 56.82 17.52 -2.14
CA GLY A 166 57.26 18.02 -3.44
C GLY A 166 58.19 19.23 -3.33
N ALA A 167 57.84 20.21 -2.50
CA ALA A 167 58.69 21.37 -2.22
C ALA A 167 60.01 20.95 -1.56
N ALA A 168 59.96 20.00 -0.62
CA ALA A 168 61.14 19.44 0.03
C ALA A 168 62.08 18.76 -0.97
N ILE A 169 61.54 17.95 -1.89
CA ILE A 169 62.28 17.28 -2.95
C ILE A 169 62.96 18.32 -3.87
N ILE A 170 62.25 19.38 -4.28
CA ILE A 170 62.80 20.43 -5.16
C ILE A 170 63.96 21.17 -4.47
N VAL A 171 63.83 21.50 -3.18
CA VAL A 171 64.91 22.14 -2.41
C VAL A 171 66.11 21.20 -2.30
N LEU A 172 65.88 19.94 -1.92
CA LEU A 172 66.94 18.94 -1.80
C LEU A 172 67.65 18.69 -3.15
N GLU A 173 66.92 18.62 -4.27
CA GLU A 173 67.49 18.42 -5.60
C GLU A 173 68.43 19.57 -6.03
N LYS A 174 68.07 20.82 -5.73
CA LYS A 174 68.91 21.99 -6.00
C LYS A 174 70.21 22.00 -5.16
N HIS A 175 70.15 21.48 -3.92
CA HIS A 175 71.29 21.42 -3.01
C HIS A 175 72.08 20.09 -3.07
N HIS A 176 71.58 19.07 -3.76
CA HIS A 176 72.23 17.76 -3.92
C HIS A 176 73.41 17.80 -4.91
N ASN A 177 73.38 18.71 -5.89
CA ASN A 177 74.39 18.82 -6.95
C ASN A 177 75.45 19.92 -6.69
N SER A 178 75.30 20.68 -5.60
CA SER A 178 76.28 21.67 -5.17
C SER A 178 76.95 21.16 -3.90
N ALA A 179 78.28 21.19 -3.84
CA ALA A 179 79.09 20.78 -2.69
C ALA A 179 78.89 21.68 -1.43
N GLY A 180 77.74 22.35 -1.30
CA GLY A 180 77.44 23.43 -0.37
C GLY A 180 76.32 23.15 0.63
N LEU A 181 75.93 21.88 0.88
CA LEU A 181 74.98 21.55 1.94
C LEU A 181 75.50 21.97 3.35
N LEU A 182 76.82 22.14 3.49
CA LEU A 182 77.48 22.64 4.70
C LEU A 182 77.33 24.16 4.92
N GLN A 183 76.92 24.93 3.91
CA GLN A 183 76.77 26.39 4.02
C GLN A 183 75.33 26.85 4.29
N ILE A 184 74.40 25.92 4.49
CA ILE A 184 73.01 26.23 4.84
C ILE A 184 72.89 26.49 6.36
N GLN A 185 73.73 27.39 6.89
CA GLN A 185 73.52 27.96 8.21
C GLN A 185 72.72 29.25 8.02
N GLY A 186 71.39 29.15 7.98
CA GLY A 186 70.51 30.33 8.07
C GLY A 186 69.32 30.40 7.12
N ASP A 187 69.08 29.41 6.26
CA ASP A 187 67.94 29.45 5.34
C ASP A 187 66.64 29.02 6.06
N ASP A 188 65.78 29.99 6.36
CA ASP A 188 64.44 29.77 6.93
C ASP A 188 63.61 28.76 6.11
N HIS A 189 63.92 28.66 4.81
CA HIS A 189 63.29 27.73 3.87
C HIS A 189 63.54 26.25 4.20
N LEU A 190 64.74 25.89 4.70
CA LEU A 190 65.05 24.50 5.05
C LEU A 190 64.40 24.11 6.39
N SER A 191 64.34 25.06 7.33
CA SER A 191 63.65 24.92 8.63
C SER A 191 62.16 24.60 8.46
N GLY A 192 61.47 25.34 7.57
CA GLY A 192 60.06 25.09 7.24
C GLY A 192 59.83 23.75 6.55
N VAL A 193 60.75 23.36 5.65
CA VAL A 193 60.71 22.06 4.96
C VAL A 193 60.88 20.89 5.94
N ILE A 194 61.85 20.95 6.85
CA ILE A 194 62.10 19.90 7.85
C ILE A 194 60.88 19.74 8.78
N ALA A 195 60.28 20.85 9.22
CA ALA A 195 59.07 20.82 10.04
C ALA A 195 57.88 20.19 9.29
N ALA A 196 57.73 20.48 7.99
CA ALA A 196 56.66 19.91 7.18
C ALA A 196 56.84 18.40 6.93
N ILE A 197 58.09 17.93 6.73
CA ILE A 197 58.41 16.50 6.63
C ILE A 197 58.08 15.78 7.94
N GLN A 198 58.44 16.37 9.09
CA GLN A 198 58.15 15.80 10.40
C GLN A 198 56.64 15.67 10.61
N GLN A 199 55.88 16.73 10.32
CA GLN A 199 54.43 16.76 10.48
C GLN A 199 53.75 15.71 9.59
N ALA A 200 54.15 15.61 8.32
CA ALA A 200 53.64 14.62 7.37
C ALA A 200 53.97 13.18 7.82
N ALA A 201 55.19 12.94 8.31
CA ALA A 201 55.63 11.62 8.79
C ALA A 201 54.92 11.18 10.08
N GLN A 202 54.62 12.12 10.99
CA GLN A 202 53.90 11.83 12.24
C GLN A 202 52.40 11.61 12.00
N LYS A 203 51.75 12.47 11.19
CA LYS A 203 50.30 12.35 10.93
C LYS A 203 49.94 11.12 10.12
N HIS A 204 50.73 10.78 9.10
CA HIS A 204 50.45 9.66 8.20
C HIS A 204 51.28 8.41 8.54
N SER A 205 51.62 8.19 9.81
CA SER A 205 52.48 7.08 10.24
C SER A 205 51.94 5.70 9.84
N PHE A 206 50.61 5.56 9.77
CA PHE A 206 49.91 4.36 9.33
C PHE A 206 50.08 4.07 7.83
N LEU A 207 49.97 5.09 6.97
CA LEU A 207 50.21 4.94 5.52
C LEU A 207 51.67 4.60 5.20
N LEU A 208 52.57 4.97 6.10
CA LEU A 208 54.00 4.71 6.03
C LEU A 208 54.40 3.39 6.73
N GLN A 209 53.44 2.63 7.26
CA GLN A 209 53.67 1.37 7.94
C GLN A 209 53.87 0.25 6.89
N GLY A 210 55.11 -0.21 6.74
CA GLY A 210 55.50 -1.21 5.74
C GLY A 210 56.21 -0.64 4.51
N VAL A 211 56.12 0.67 4.28
CA VAL A 211 56.85 1.37 3.21
C VAL A 211 58.25 1.81 3.67
N LEU A 212 58.34 2.37 4.89
CA LEU A 212 59.62 2.76 5.49
C LEU A 212 60.12 1.69 6.47
N THR A 213 61.39 1.32 6.34
CA THR A 213 62.09 0.48 7.31
C THR A 213 62.32 1.23 8.63
N HIS A 214 62.56 0.48 9.70
CA HIS A 214 62.79 1.09 11.02
C HIS A 214 64.02 2.01 11.02
N GLN A 215 65.06 1.65 10.24
CA GLN A 215 66.25 2.48 10.04
C GLN A 215 65.93 3.78 9.30
N GLN A 216 65.12 3.73 8.23
CA GLN A 216 64.72 4.94 7.49
C GLN A 216 63.87 5.91 8.34
N LYS A 217 63.03 5.38 9.23
CA LYS A 217 62.28 6.20 10.20
C LYS A 217 63.21 6.88 11.21
N GLN A 218 64.24 6.18 11.67
CA GLN A 218 65.26 6.76 12.57
C GLN A 218 66.07 7.86 11.86
N LEU A 219 66.41 7.68 10.58
CA LEU A 219 67.10 8.69 9.77
C LEU A 219 66.27 9.98 9.60
N ILE A 220 64.97 9.86 9.30
CA ILE A 220 64.08 11.04 9.23
C ILE A 220 63.99 11.74 10.59
N SER A 221 63.83 10.98 11.68
CA SER A 221 63.80 11.52 13.04
C SER A 221 65.10 12.26 13.40
N PHE A 222 66.25 11.72 13.01
CA PHE A 222 67.55 12.33 13.26
C PHE A 222 67.75 13.62 12.45
N LEU A 223 67.35 13.63 11.17
CA LEU A 223 67.37 14.83 10.31
C LEU A 223 66.53 15.96 10.92
N VAL A 224 65.37 15.60 11.47
CA VAL A 224 64.42 16.53 12.10
C VAL A 224 64.95 17.06 13.45
N ALA A 225 65.56 16.20 14.25
CA ALA A 225 66.08 16.54 15.57
C ALA A 225 67.38 17.37 15.50
N ASN A 226 68.24 17.11 14.50
CA ASN A 226 69.58 17.69 14.41
C ASN A 226 69.70 18.60 13.19
N ARG A 227 69.28 19.87 13.32
CA ARG A 227 69.29 20.91 12.27
C ARG A 227 70.71 21.36 11.80
N GLN A 228 71.76 20.70 12.27
CA GLN A 228 73.16 21.08 12.05
C GLN A 228 73.82 20.06 11.10
N GLY A 229 74.03 20.45 9.85
CA GLY A 229 74.98 19.84 8.91
C GLY A 229 74.77 18.36 8.59
N TYR A 230 73.89 18.05 7.65
CA TYR A 230 73.71 16.70 7.11
C TYR A 230 74.53 16.56 5.81
N ALA A 231 75.66 15.85 5.80
CA ALA A 231 76.61 15.89 4.68
C ALA A 231 76.92 14.57 3.94
N PRO A 232 76.72 13.33 4.44
CA PRO A 232 77.01 12.13 3.64
C PRO A 232 75.81 11.29 3.14
N GLN A 233 74.57 11.54 3.57
CA GLN A 233 73.41 10.64 3.28
C GLN A 233 72.23 11.34 2.56
N SER A 234 72.47 12.49 1.93
CA SER A 234 71.43 13.28 1.25
C SER A 234 70.70 12.52 0.15
N GLY A 235 71.37 11.60 -0.56
CA GLY A 235 70.78 10.78 -1.61
C GLY A 235 69.80 9.71 -1.09
N GLU A 236 70.08 9.14 0.09
CA GLU A 236 69.19 8.16 0.72
C GLU A 236 67.93 8.85 1.25
N VAL A 237 68.07 10.04 1.86
CA VAL A 237 66.93 10.87 2.31
C VAL A 237 66.07 11.31 1.13
N PHE A 238 66.67 11.70 0.01
CA PHE A 238 65.94 12.02 -1.21
C PHE A 238 65.13 10.82 -1.73
N GLY A 239 65.72 9.63 -1.76
CA GLY A 239 65.03 8.40 -2.15
C GLY A 239 63.84 8.09 -1.23
N ILE A 240 64.00 8.28 0.08
CA ILE A 240 62.95 8.08 1.08
C ILE A 240 61.81 9.09 0.87
N LEU A 241 62.11 10.39 0.70
CA LEU A 241 61.09 11.41 0.45
C LEU A 241 60.32 11.16 -0.84
N LYS A 242 61.01 10.73 -1.90
CA LYS A 242 60.38 10.36 -3.17
C LYS A 242 59.44 9.16 -2.98
N GLN A 243 59.88 8.12 -2.29
CA GLN A 243 59.06 6.95 -1.97
C GLN A 243 57.85 7.33 -1.09
N MET A 244 58.02 8.25 -0.14
CA MET A 244 56.92 8.78 0.68
C MET A 244 55.90 9.55 -0.17
N LYS A 245 56.36 10.40 -1.09
CA LYS A 245 55.51 11.15 -2.01
C LYS A 245 54.71 10.20 -2.92
N GLU A 246 55.38 9.23 -3.55
CA GLU A 246 54.74 8.23 -4.40
C GLU A 246 53.70 7.40 -3.63
N THR A 247 54.01 7.05 -2.37
CA THR A 247 53.07 6.35 -1.49
C THR A 247 51.83 7.21 -1.20
N PHE A 248 51.99 8.49 -0.88
CA PHE A 248 50.85 9.38 -0.63
C PHE A 248 50.02 9.64 -1.90
N GLU A 249 50.66 9.79 -3.05
CA GLU A 249 49.98 9.93 -4.35
C GLU A 249 49.18 8.66 -4.69
N SER A 250 49.73 7.47 -4.44
CA SER A 250 49.01 6.21 -4.62
C SER A 250 47.82 6.10 -3.67
N ASN A 251 48.02 6.36 -2.37
CA ASN A 251 46.95 6.30 -1.38
C ASN A 251 45.83 7.31 -1.67
N LEU A 252 46.17 8.52 -2.13
CA LEU A 252 45.18 9.52 -2.55
C LEU A 252 44.34 8.99 -3.73
N ASN A 253 44.98 8.41 -4.73
CA ASN A 253 44.29 7.84 -5.89
C ASN A 253 43.37 6.67 -5.49
N ASP A 254 43.86 5.79 -4.63
CA ASP A 254 43.09 4.64 -4.14
C ASP A 254 41.91 5.10 -3.28
N SER A 255 42.12 6.07 -2.38
CA SER A 255 41.05 6.68 -1.58
C SER A 255 39.98 7.34 -2.47
N GLN A 256 40.36 8.09 -3.50
CA GLN A 256 39.42 8.66 -4.47
C GLN A 256 38.63 7.59 -5.23
N LYS A 257 39.27 6.47 -5.62
CA LYS A 257 38.58 5.34 -6.25
C LYS A 257 37.61 4.66 -5.30
N GLU A 258 37.99 4.46 -4.05
CA GLU A 258 37.12 3.90 -3.02
C GLU A 258 35.93 4.81 -2.74
N GLU A 259 36.14 6.12 -2.66
CA GLU A 259 35.05 7.09 -2.48
C GLU A 259 34.07 7.08 -3.65
N LEU A 260 34.55 6.95 -4.90
CA LEU A 260 33.69 6.76 -6.06
C LEU A 260 32.89 5.45 -6.00
N ARG A 261 33.48 4.36 -5.49
CA ARG A 261 32.78 3.08 -5.30
C ARG A 261 31.73 3.20 -4.19
N ASN A 262 32.07 3.82 -3.07
CA ASN A 262 31.18 4.04 -1.94
C ASN A 262 30.01 4.93 -2.33
N LYS A 263 30.24 5.97 -3.11
CA LYS A 263 29.19 6.81 -3.68
C LYS A 263 28.23 6.01 -4.56
N LYS A 264 28.74 5.22 -5.50
CA LYS A 264 27.89 4.37 -6.36
C LYS A 264 27.10 3.34 -5.56
N ALA A 265 27.71 2.73 -4.55
CA ALA A 265 27.04 1.78 -3.69
C ALA A 265 25.91 2.46 -2.88
N TYR A 266 26.17 3.65 -2.34
CA TYR A 266 25.17 4.45 -1.64
C TYR A 266 24.02 4.87 -2.56
N ASP A 267 24.31 5.38 -3.76
CA ASP A 267 23.29 5.79 -4.73
C ASP A 267 22.38 4.60 -5.12
N GLY A 268 22.96 3.42 -5.27
CA GLY A 268 22.22 2.18 -5.52
C GLY A 268 21.30 1.80 -4.35
N VAL A 269 21.83 1.78 -3.13
CA VAL A 269 21.03 1.47 -1.92
C VAL A 269 19.93 2.52 -1.70
N GLN A 270 20.22 3.79 -1.94
CA GLN A 270 19.24 4.87 -1.83
C GLN A 270 18.11 4.68 -2.84
N ALA A 271 18.43 4.38 -4.10
CA ALA A 271 17.43 4.14 -5.14
C ALA A 271 16.53 2.95 -4.79
N THR A 272 17.12 1.80 -4.42
CA THR A 272 16.35 0.61 -4.03
C THR A 272 15.47 0.87 -2.81
N LYS A 273 15.97 1.58 -1.79
CA LYS A 273 15.17 1.90 -0.60
C LYS A 273 14.05 2.88 -0.91
N GLN A 274 14.27 3.85 -1.79
CA GLN A 274 13.24 4.78 -2.22
C GLN A 274 12.12 4.05 -2.99
N GLU A 275 12.50 3.13 -3.88
CA GLU A 275 11.54 2.27 -4.59
C GLU A 275 10.74 1.39 -3.62
N MET A 276 11.39 0.79 -2.61
CA MET A 276 10.70 0.03 -1.57
C MET A 276 9.71 0.88 -0.77
N ILE A 277 10.04 2.13 -0.44
CA ILE A 277 9.14 3.05 0.25
C ILE A 277 7.94 3.40 -0.63
N GLU A 278 8.16 3.67 -1.92
CA GLU A 278 7.08 3.98 -2.86
C GLU A 278 6.17 2.77 -3.11
N LEU A 279 6.75 1.58 -3.26
CA LEU A 279 6.00 0.33 -3.40
C LEU A 279 5.18 0.06 -2.14
N GLY A 280 5.79 0.16 -0.95
CA GLY A 280 5.10 -0.03 0.32
C GLY A 280 3.96 0.97 0.52
N GLN A 281 4.15 2.23 0.11
CA GLN A 281 3.08 3.23 0.18
C GLN A 281 1.92 2.91 -0.78
N LYS A 282 2.21 2.40 -1.99
CA LYS A 282 1.18 1.93 -2.92
C LYS A 282 0.43 0.73 -2.36
N GLU A 283 1.14 -0.27 -1.84
CA GLU A 283 0.52 -1.45 -1.22
C GLU A 283 -0.38 -1.08 -0.04
N ILE A 284 0.00 -0.09 0.77
CA ILE A 284 -0.87 0.42 1.85
C ILE A 284 -2.12 1.11 1.29
N ASN A 285 -2.01 1.84 0.19
CA ASN A 285 -3.14 2.58 -0.40
C ASN A 285 -4.10 1.67 -1.18
N ASP A 286 -3.59 0.59 -1.77
CA ASP A 286 -4.36 -0.37 -2.56
C ASP A 286 -5.16 -1.36 -1.68
N LYS A 287 -4.77 -1.51 -0.40
CA LYS A 287 -5.43 -2.39 0.59
C LYS A 287 -6.53 -1.67 1.37
#